data_AF-A0A2S7JER5-F1
#
_entry.id   AF-A0A2S7JER5-F1
#
_cell.length_a   1.000
_cell.length_b   1.000
_cell.length_c   1.000
_cell.angle_alpha   90.00
_cell.angle_beta   90.00
_cell.angle_gamma   90.00
#
_symmetry.space_group_name_H-M   'P 1'
#
loop_
_entity.id
_entity.type
_entity.pdbx_description
1 polymer ?
#
loop_
_entity_poly.entity_id
_entity_poly.type
_entity_poly.pdbx_seq_one_letter_code
_entity_poly.pdbx_strand_id
1 'polypeptide(L)'
;MTEAQDTIEINCEIRARSELAIMIYDGHKTVWVPRSEIIAMGVEVATAGHPRATLTIPGWLAREKAINTSQADTDTADLFGGQA
;
A
#
# COMPACT_ATOMS: atom_id res chain seq x y z
N MET A 1 -9.37 -10.50 22.60
CA MET A 1 -9.38 -9.17 21.97
C MET A 1 -8.68 -9.36 20.64
N THR A 2 -9.45 -9.40 19.54
CA THR A 2 -8.89 -9.61 18.22
C THR A 2 -8.38 -8.24 17.77
N GLU A 3 -7.07 -8.01 17.89
CA GLU A 3 -6.44 -6.85 17.26
C GLU A 3 -6.83 -6.92 15.78
N ALA A 4 -7.64 -5.96 15.33
CA ALA A 4 -7.86 -5.78 13.91
C ALA A 4 -6.48 -5.54 13.32
N GLN A 5 -5.91 -6.55 12.66
CA GLN A 5 -4.62 -6.42 12.00
C GLN A 5 -4.80 -5.29 10.99
N ASP A 6 -4.21 -4.14 11.29
CA ASP A 6 -4.23 -2.98 10.42
C ASP A 6 -3.43 -3.36 9.18
N THR A 7 -4.14 -3.83 8.15
CA THR A 7 -3.56 -4.22 6.87
C THR A 7 -4.02 -3.24 5.83
N ILE A 8 -3.09 -2.78 5.00
CA ILE A 8 -3.36 -1.81 3.96
C ILE A 8 -3.15 -2.48 2.62
N GLU A 9 -4.13 -2.30 1.75
CA GLU A 9 -4.05 -2.70 0.35
C GLU A 9 -3.51 -1.54 -0.48
N ILE A 10 -2.52 -1.83 -1.33
CA ILE A 10 -1.77 -0.83 -2.08
C ILE A 10 -1.72 -1.26 -3.54
N ASN A 11 -2.23 -0.41 -4.42
CA ASN A 11 -2.12 -0.59 -5.86
C ASN A 11 -0.79 0.00 -6.35
N CYS A 12 0.09 -0.84 -6.85
CA CYS A 12 1.45 -0.46 -7.19
C CYS A 12 1.94 -1.13 -8.48
N GLU A 13 3.01 -0.60 -9.07
CA GLU A 13 3.65 -1.20 -10.24
C GLU A 13 4.88 -1.98 -9.82
N ILE A 14 5.02 -3.23 -10.23
CA ILE A 14 6.23 -4.01 -9.94
C ILE A 14 7.33 -3.60 -10.91
N ARG A 15 8.39 -2.99 -10.36
CA ARG A 15 9.56 -2.54 -11.12
C ARG A 15 10.67 -3.58 -11.16
N ALA A 16 10.88 -4.31 -10.05
CA ALA A 16 11.85 -5.39 -9.97
C ALA A 16 11.42 -6.43 -8.94
N ARG A 17 11.94 -7.66 -9.09
CA ARG A 17 11.72 -8.75 -8.14
C ARG A 17 13.07 -9.34 -7.75
N SER A 18 13.25 -9.60 -6.46
CA SER A 18 14.33 -10.43 -5.93
C SER A 18 13.74 -11.62 -5.18
N GLU A 19 14.61 -12.53 -4.74
CA GLU A 19 14.18 -13.70 -3.96
C GLU A 19 13.55 -13.30 -2.61
N LEU A 20 13.99 -12.17 -2.03
CA LEU A 20 13.61 -11.74 -0.69
C LEU A 20 12.66 -10.53 -0.69
N ALA A 21 12.60 -9.75 -1.76
CA ALA A 21 11.83 -8.51 -1.81
C ALA A 21 11.29 -8.20 -3.20
N ILE A 22 10.28 -7.34 -3.25
CA ILE A 22 9.69 -6.83 -4.49
C ILE A 22 9.87 -5.32 -4.49
N MET A 23 10.48 -4.78 -5.54
CA MET A 23 10.52 -3.34 -5.76
C MET A 23 9.22 -2.94 -6.43
N ILE A 24 8.45 -2.13 -5.73
CA ILE A 24 7.20 -1.55 -6.24
C ILE A 24 7.35 -0.05 -6.43
N TYR A 25 6.58 0.51 -7.35
CA TYR A 25 6.36 1.93 -7.49
C TYR A 25 4.93 2.26 -7.09
N ASP A 26 4.80 3.12 -6.10
CA ASP A 26 3.54 3.50 -5.47
C ASP A 26 2.88 4.74 -6.12
N GLY A 27 3.39 5.18 -7.28
CA GLY A 27 2.92 6.40 -7.95
C GLY A 27 3.76 7.64 -7.65
N HIS A 28 4.46 7.67 -6.51
CA HIS A 28 5.38 8.75 -6.13
C HIS A 28 6.85 8.33 -6.03
N LYS A 29 7.12 7.13 -5.50
CA LYS A 29 8.48 6.63 -5.28
C LYS A 29 8.54 5.13 -5.43
N THR A 30 9.76 4.63 -5.67
CA THR A 30 10.07 3.20 -5.63
C THR A 30 10.49 2.76 -4.24
N VAL A 31 9.95 1.63 -3.79
CA VAL A 31 10.26 1.05 -2.49
C VAL A 31 10.41 -0.47 -2.59
N TRP A 32 11.33 -1.01 -1.81
CA TRP A 32 11.47 -2.45 -1.62
C TRP A 32 10.58 -2.92 -0.48
N VAL A 33 9.67 -3.84 -0.80
CA VAL A 33 8.79 -4.52 0.15
C VAL A 33 9.30 -5.95 0.33
N PRO A 34 9.69 -6.37 1.54
CA PRO A 34 10.12 -7.74 1.81
C PRO A 34 8.97 -8.72 1.60
N ARG A 35 9.22 -9.84 0.92
CA ARG A 35 8.18 -10.85 0.62
C ARG A 35 7.57 -11.46 1.86
N SER A 36 8.34 -11.59 2.95
CA SER A 36 7.87 -12.15 4.21
C SER A 36 6.75 -11.32 4.86
N GLU A 37 6.71 -10.02 4.58
CA GLU A 37 5.72 -9.09 5.14
C GLU A 37 4.53 -8.86 4.21
N ILE A 38 4.52 -9.48 3.03
CA ILE A 38 3.40 -9.41 2.09
C ILE A 38 2.37 -10.45 2.51
N ILE A 39 1.21 -9.98 2.95
CA ILE A 39 0.11 -10.82 3.43
C ILE A 39 -0.64 -11.42 2.23
N ALA A 40 -0.90 -10.60 1.21
CA ALA A 40 -1.50 -11.02 -0.04
C ALA A 40 -0.95 -10.21 -1.22
N MET A 41 -0.93 -10.83 -2.40
CA MET A 41 -0.51 -10.19 -3.65
C MET A 41 -1.44 -10.62 -4.78
N GLY A 42 -2.21 -9.67 -5.30
CA GLY A 42 -2.88 -9.78 -6.59
C GLY A 42 -1.96 -9.23 -7.67
N VAL A 43 -1.71 -9.99 -8.74
CA VAL A 43 -0.94 -9.48 -9.89
C VAL A 43 -1.91 -9.28 -11.05
N GLU A 44 -2.02 -8.04 -11.52
CA GLU A 44 -2.75 -7.72 -12.74
C GLU A 44 -1.79 -7.81 -13.93
N VAL A 45 -2.12 -8.68 -14.88
CA VAL A 45 -1.30 -8.86 -16.09
C VAL A 45 -1.42 -7.60 -16.92
N ALA A 46 -0.36 -6.80 -16.97
CA ALA A 46 -0.26 -5.70 -17.92
C ALA A 46 0.02 -6.27 -19.32
N THR A 47 -0.87 -5.99 -20.27
CA THR A 47 -0.70 -6.35 -21.69
C THR A 47 0.34 -5.47 -22.39
N ALA A 48 0.71 -4.33 -21.79
CA ALA A 48 1.85 -3.49 -22.17
C ALA A 48 2.33 -2.67 -20.96
N GLY A 49 3.62 -2.66 -20.66
CA GLY A 49 4.23 -1.90 -19.55
C GLY A 49 4.67 -2.75 -18.35
N HIS A 50 4.97 -2.09 -17.22
CA HIS A 50 5.31 -2.79 -15.97
C HIS A 50 4.04 -3.43 -15.38
N PRO A 51 4.09 -4.68 -14.88
CA PRO A 51 2.93 -5.33 -14.31
C PRO A 51 2.44 -4.58 -13.07
N ARG A 52 1.13 -4.30 -13.04
CA ARG A 52 0.47 -3.76 -11.86
C ARG A 52 0.17 -4.87 -10.88
N ALA A 53 0.26 -4.57 -9.60
CA ALA A 53 -0.05 -5.51 -8.55
C ALA A 53 -0.68 -4.78 -7.36
N THR A 54 -1.61 -5.47 -6.74
CA THR A 54 -2.26 -5.07 -5.51
C THR A 54 -1.60 -5.85 -4.38
N LEU A 55 -0.90 -5.15 -3.49
CA LEU A 55 -0.21 -5.76 -2.34
C LEU A 55 -0.96 -5.42 -1.06
N THR A 56 -1.24 -6.44 -0.26
CA THR A 56 -1.72 -6.28 1.11
C THR A 56 -0.53 -6.43 2.04
N ILE A 57 -0.18 -5.37 2.75
CA ILE A 57 0.91 -5.32 3.73
C ILE A 57 0.40 -4.80 5.06
N PRO A 58 1.09 -5.06 6.18
CA PRO A 58 0.71 -4.45 7.44
C PRO A 58 0.89 -2.92 7.40
N GLY A 59 -0.01 -2.19 8.06
CA GLY A 59 -0.06 -0.73 8.04
C GLY A 59 1.15 -0.07 8.69
N TRP A 60 1.80 -0.73 9.67
CA TRP A 60 3.07 -0.25 10.21
C TRP A 60 4.16 -0.20 9.13
N LEU A 61 4.24 -1.20 8.25
CA LEU A 61 5.23 -1.24 7.16
C LEU A 61 4.93 -0.16 6.12
N ALA A 62 3.65 0.04 5.79
CA ALA A 62 3.22 1.12 4.90
C ALA A 62 3.63 2.50 5.46
N ARG A 63 3.43 2.72 6.76
CA ARG A 63 3.81 3.96 7.46
C ARG A 63 5.32 4.16 7.53
N GLU A 64 6.08 3.13 7.91
CA GLU A 64 7.55 3.18 7.95
C GLU A 64 8.15 3.48 6.58
N LYS A 65 7.60 2.84 5.54
CA LYS A 65 8.03 3.07 4.17
C LYS A 65 7.43 4.34 3.57
N ALA A 66 6.54 5.04 4.28
CA ALA A 66 5.76 6.17 3.80
C ALA A 66 5.18 5.91 2.39
N ILE A 67 4.58 4.72 2.23
CA ILE A 67 3.86 4.33 1.03
C ILE A 67 2.57 5.13 1.04
N ASN A 68 2.24 5.76 -0.09
CA ASN A 68 1.10 6.62 -0.20
C ASN A 68 -0.16 5.76 -0.30
N THR A 69 -0.73 5.46 0.86
CA THR A 69 -1.98 4.73 1.01
C THR A 69 -3.18 5.64 0.75
N SER A 70 -3.07 6.63 -0.16
CA SER A 70 -4.12 7.62 -0.49
C SER A 70 -5.36 6.95 -1.08
N GLN A 71 -6.09 6.27 -0.20
CA GLN A 71 -7.47 5.86 -0.35
C GLN A 71 -8.09 5.61 1.02
N ALA A 72 -7.87 6.49 2.01
CA ALA A 72 -8.77 6.74 3.15
C ALA A 72 -8.19 7.82 4.08
N ASP A 73 -7.90 9.01 3.56
CA ASP A 73 -7.94 10.21 4.41
C ASP A 73 -9.04 11.11 3.84
N THR A 74 -10.28 10.63 3.99
CA THR A 74 -11.43 11.54 4.05
C THR A 74 -11.37 12.15 5.43
N ASP A 75 -10.50 13.15 5.56
CA ASP A 75 -10.60 14.23 6.53
C ASP A 75 -11.98 14.88 6.31
N THR A 76 -13.00 14.30 6.94
CA THR A 76 -14.34 14.88 7.07
C THR A 76 -14.83 14.55 8.46
N ALA A 77 -14.04 14.95 9.46
CA ALA A 77 -14.42 14.87 10.87
C ALA A 77 -14.35 16.22 11.59
N ASP A 78 -14.10 17.34 10.89
CA ASP A 78 -14.07 18.68 11.50
C ASP A 78 -14.79 19.72 10.63
N LEU A 79 -16.10 19.54 10.45
CA LEU A 79 -17.01 20.56 9.88
C LEU A 79 -18.12 20.95 10.87
N PHE A 80 -18.08 20.43 12.09
CA PHE A 80 -18.89 20.91 13.22
C PHE A 80 -18.04 21.76 14.17
N GLY A 81 -17.26 22.68 13.61
CA GLY A 81 -16.88 23.91 14.29
C GLY A 81 -18.15 24.74 14.46
N GLY A 82 -18.68 24.76 15.68
CA GLY A 82 -20.02 25.23 15.99
C GLY A 82 -20.31 26.68 15.61
N GLN A 83 -21.61 26.98 15.55
CA GLN A 83 -22.11 28.30 15.93
C GLN A 83 -23.59 28.21 16.31
N ALA A 84 -23.85 28.72 17.52
CA ALA A 84 -25.10 29.24 18.10
C ALA A 84 -26.28 28.28 18.35
#